data_AF-A0A349A538-F1
#
_entry.id   AF-A0A349A538-F1
#
_cell.length_a   1.000
_cell.length_b   1.000
_cell.length_c   1.000
_cell.angle_alpha   90.00
_cell.angle_beta   90.00
_cell.angle_gamma   90.00
#
_symmetry.space_group_name_H-M   'P 1'
#
loop_
_entity.id
_entity.type
_entity.pdbx_description
1 polymer ?
#
loop_
_entity_poly.entity_id
_entity_poly.type
_entity_poly.pdbx_seq_one_letter_code
_entity_poly.pdbx_strand_id
1 'polypeptide(L)'
;DTSLIGVVHIDGNSVGEKITNWLKQKAEDSTADDDLVRRQYREWSQAIDRLGQEALQAVVNRLCRQVEKPAQDDTETVMGRPKRLRFELKQKDGRWMLPLRPILLGGDDLTFVCDGRIAMDLAETALGVFETSPIPHLGKITACAGVAVVRVHAPFARAYELADKLCASAKRMLKEKDDCALDWHIGACRPGETVEGIRERQYRANGRRLTCRPYRLGSEKDETETWRWLSGTLLDSKTVGLREGAWSERRNKVKAFPELVREGPDSVQAALEAWKVVDKRLQLPQPIARNGFFDDTRTPLIDASDRRTPLIDALELIDMHLVLDAP
;
A
#
# COMPACT_ATOMS: atom_id res chain seq x y z
N ASP A 1 15.08 -10.71 -14.96
CA ASP A 1 14.72 -11.40 -13.71
C ASP A 1 15.23 -10.71 -12.46
N THR A 2 14.40 -9.87 -11.86
CA THR A 2 14.57 -9.51 -10.45
C THR A 2 13.58 -10.37 -9.67
N SER A 3 14.05 -11.51 -9.16
CA SER A 3 13.29 -12.36 -8.24
C SER A 3 13.09 -11.60 -6.92
N LEU A 4 11.97 -10.89 -6.82
CA LEU A 4 11.54 -10.13 -5.65
C LEU A 4 10.40 -10.86 -4.94
N ILE A 5 10.41 -10.77 -3.62
CA ILE A 5 9.39 -11.33 -2.74
C ILE A 5 8.83 -10.21 -1.88
N GLY A 6 7.52 -10.15 -1.75
CA GLY A 6 6.82 -9.21 -0.86
C GLY A 6 6.48 -9.89 0.45
N VAL A 7 6.92 -9.34 1.57
CA VAL A 7 6.43 -9.67 2.90
C VAL A 7 5.42 -8.60 3.29
N VAL A 8 4.18 -9.02 3.49
CA VAL A 8 3.06 -8.15 3.86
C VAL A 8 2.65 -8.49 5.28
N HIS A 9 2.66 -7.48 6.15
CA HIS A 9 2.15 -7.57 7.50
C HIS A 9 1.04 -6.53 7.68
N ILE A 10 -0.10 -7.00 8.20
CA ILE A 10 -1.29 -6.21 8.47
C ILE A 10 -1.67 -6.44 9.91
N ASP A 11 -1.99 -5.37 10.62
CA ASP A 11 -2.33 -5.38 12.04
C ASP A 11 -3.42 -4.33 12.30
N GLY A 12 -4.41 -4.69 13.11
CA GLY A 12 -5.53 -3.84 13.48
C GLY A 12 -5.14 -2.62 14.31
N ASN A 13 -5.93 -1.56 14.18
CA ASN A 13 -5.71 -0.30 14.87
C ASN A 13 -6.50 -0.28 16.19
N SER A 14 -5.78 -0.08 17.29
CA SER A 14 -6.35 0.13 18.64
C SER A 14 -7.34 -0.96 19.10
N VAL A 15 -7.21 -2.21 18.61
CA VAL A 15 -8.12 -3.29 18.97
C VAL A 15 -8.12 -3.55 20.48
N GLY A 16 -6.95 -3.60 21.11
CA GLY A 16 -6.82 -3.75 22.57
C GLY A 16 -7.44 -2.59 23.37
N GLU A 17 -7.35 -1.36 22.86
CA GLU A 17 -7.97 -0.19 23.49
C GLU A 17 -9.50 -0.25 23.39
N LYS A 18 -10.04 -0.63 22.22
CA LYS A 18 -11.48 -0.84 22.00
C LYS A 18 -12.03 -1.91 22.93
N ILE A 19 -11.32 -3.04 23.08
CA ILE A 19 -11.68 -4.10 24.04
C ILE A 19 -11.64 -3.56 25.48
N THR A 20 -10.61 -2.81 25.85
CA THR A 20 -10.47 -2.25 27.21
C THR A 20 -11.60 -1.27 27.53
N ASN A 21 -11.94 -0.38 26.60
CA ASN A 21 -13.02 0.59 26.78
C ASN A 21 -14.39 -0.10 26.87
N TRP A 22 -14.62 -1.12 26.05
CA TRP A 22 -15.82 -1.94 26.13
C TRP A 22 -15.95 -2.65 27.49
N LEU A 23 -14.85 -3.24 28.00
CA LEU A 23 -14.83 -3.90 29.31
C LEU A 23 -15.13 -2.92 30.45
N LYS A 24 -14.55 -1.72 30.43
CA LYS A 24 -14.82 -0.67 31.43
C LYS A 24 -16.30 -0.26 31.42
N GLN A 25 -16.85 -0.02 30.23
CA GLN A 25 -18.26 0.32 30.08
C GLN A 25 -19.18 -0.78 30.65
N LYS A 26 -18.84 -2.05 30.45
CA LYS A 26 -19.60 -3.18 31.01
C LYS A 26 -19.43 -3.35 32.51
N ALA A 27 -18.26 -3.02 33.07
CA ALA A 27 -18.04 -3.06 34.51
C ALA A 27 -18.79 -1.95 35.25
N GLU A 28 -18.98 -0.78 34.62
CA GLU A 28 -19.73 0.36 35.18
C GLU A 28 -21.25 0.19 35.04
N ASP A 29 -21.71 -0.61 34.07
CA ASP A 29 -23.12 -0.91 33.84
C ASP A 29 -23.66 -1.86 34.92
N SER A 30 -24.32 -1.29 35.93
CA SER A 30 -24.92 -2.01 37.06
C SER A 30 -26.07 -2.97 36.66
N THR A 31 -26.47 -2.97 35.38
CA THR A 31 -27.54 -3.82 34.84
C THR A 31 -27.04 -4.98 33.98
N ALA A 32 -25.74 -5.04 33.69
CA ALA A 32 -25.16 -6.08 32.85
C ALA A 32 -25.00 -7.39 33.64
N ASP A 33 -25.69 -8.43 33.20
CA ASP A 33 -25.51 -9.80 33.69
C ASP A 33 -24.21 -10.42 33.13
N ASP A 34 -23.50 -11.19 33.95
CA ASP A 34 -22.23 -11.86 33.59
C ASP A 34 -22.39 -12.75 32.34
N ASP A 35 -23.55 -13.39 32.19
CA ASP A 35 -23.85 -14.23 31.03
C ASP A 35 -24.01 -13.41 29.74
N LEU A 36 -24.54 -12.19 29.84
CA LEU A 36 -24.61 -11.25 28.71
C LEU A 36 -23.21 -10.80 28.31
N VAL A 37 -22.37 -10.38 29.27
CA VAL A 37 -20.99 -9.95 29.01
C VAL A 37 -20.19 -11.09 28.38
N ARG A 38 -20.30 -12.31 28.91
CA ARG A 38 -19.65 -13.51 28.35
C ARG A 38 -20.08 -13.80 26.91
N ARG A 39 -21.37 -13.63 26.60
CA ARG A 39 -21.90 -13.84 25.23
C ARG A 39 -21.33 -12.80 24.27
N GLN A 40 -21.42 -11.52 24.63
CA GLN A 40 -20.91 -10.42 23.80
C GLN A 40 -19.39 -10.53 23.60
N TYR A 41 -18.65 -10.94 24.63
CA TYR A 41 -17.22 -11.24 24.54
C TYR A 41 -16.92 -12.26 23.43
N ARG A 42 -17.64 -13.39 23.43
CA ARG A 42 -17.48 -14.42 22.40
C ARG A 42 -17.87 -13.92 21.02
N GLU A 43 -18.93 -13.13 20.91
CA GLU A 43 -19.41 -12.59 19.63
C GLU A 43 -18.35 -11.72 18.95
N TRP A 44 -17.76 -10.76 19.67
CA TRP A 44 -16.74 -9.89 19.08
C TRP A 44 -15.42 -10.62 18.87
N SER A 45 -15.03 -11.53 19.77
CA SER A 45 -13.79 -12.32 19.62
C SER A 45 -13.85 -13.21 18.37
N GLN A 46 -14.96 -13.91 18.16
CA GLN A 46 -15.16 -14.69 16.93
C GLN A 46 -15.28 -13.83 15.68
N ALA A 47 -15.83 -12.60 15.81
CA ALA A 47 -15.91 -11.67 14.69
C ALA A 47 -14.53 -11.17 14.25
N ILE A 48 -13.61 -10.93 15.19
CA ILE A 48 -12.22 -10.57 14.88
C ILE A 48 -11.52 -11.73 14.14
N ASP A 49 -11.65 -12.96 14.63
CA ASP A 49 -11.06 -14.13 13.95
C ASP A 49 -11.64 -14.32 12.53
N ARG A 50 -12.95 -14.13 12.37
CA ARG A 50 -13.61 -14.17 11.04
C ARG A 50 -13.10 -13.06 10.14
N LEU A 51 -12.89 -11.85 10.66
CA LEU A 51 -12.37 -10.72 9.88
C LEU A 51 -11.00 -11.06 9.26
N GLY A 52 -10.08 -11.64 10.04
CA GLY A 52 -8.79 -12.09 9.52
C GLY A 52 -8.93 -13.15 8.43
N GLN A 53 -9.83 -14.13 8.63
CA GLN A 53 -10.11 -15.18 7.63
C GLN A 53 -10.71 -14.61 6.33
N GLU A 54 -11.66 -13.67 6.45
CA GLU A 54 -12.27 -12.97 5.34
C GLU A 54 -11.25 -12.13 4.56
N ALA A 55 -10.35 -11.44 5.26
CA ALA A 55 -9.26 -10.69 4.64
C ALA A 55 -8.33 -11.61 3.83
N LEU A 56 -7.90 -12.74 4.41
CA LEU A 56 -7.09 -13.72 3.68
C LEU A 56 -7.85 -14.33 2.49
N GLN A 57 -9.13 -14.67 2.66
CA GLN A 57 -9.96 -15.20 1.59
C GLN A 57 -10.13 -14.19 0.45
N ALA A 58 -10.30 -12.90 0.76
CA ALA A 58 -10.38 -11.83 -0.23
C ALA A 58 -9.08 -11.71 -1.04
N VAL A 59 -7.92 -11.78 -0.36
CA VAL A 59 -6.60 -11.80 -0.99
C VAL A 59 -6.45 -12.99 -1.95
N VAL A 60 -6.78 -14.20 -1.50
CA VAL A 60 -6.74 -15.41 -2.34
C VAL A 60 -7.70 -15.30 -3.52
N ASN A 61 -8.93 -14.85 -3.29
CA ASN A 61 -9.93 -14.69 -4.34
C ASN A 61 -9.50 -13.66 -5.39
N ARG A 62 -8.89 -12.56 -4.98
CA ARG A 62 -8.38 -11.54 -5.90
C ARG A 62 -7.31 -12.12 -6.82
N LEU A 63 -6.37 -12.89 -6.26
CA LEU A 63 -5.34 -13.56 -7.01
C LEU A 63 -5.93 -14.59 -8.00
N CYS A 64 -6.80 -15.49 -7.54
CA CYS A 64 -7.38 -16.54 -8.37
C CYS A 64 -8.20 -16.00 -9.55
N ARG A 65 -8.89 -14.86 -9.38
CA ARG A 65 -9.67 -14.22 -10.46
C ARG A 65 -8.80 -13.74 -11.62
N GLN A 66 -7.51 -13.49 -11.39
CA GLN A 66 -6.58 -12.99 -12.39
C GLN A 66 -5.65 -14.07 -12.97
N VAL A 67 -5.94 -15.33 -12.68
CA VAL A 67 -5.23 -16.45 -13.29
C VAL A 67 -5.94 -16.82 -14.59
N GLU A 68 -5.28 -16.56 -15.71
CA GLU A 68 -5.78 -16.89 -17.05
C GLU A 68 -4.96 -18.04 -17.67
N LYS A 69 -5.62 -18.82 -18.52
CA LYS A 69 -4.96 -19.79 -19.42
C LYS A 69 -4.83 -19.16 -20.81
N PRO A 70 -3.62 -18.83 -21.28
CA PRO A 70 -3.41 -18.43 -22.66
C PRO A 70 -3.85 -19.55 -23.61
N ALA A 71 -4.55 -19.21 -24.70
CA ALA A 71 -5.13 -20.19 -25.62
C ALA A 71 -4.11 -21.07 -26.38
N GLN A 72 -2.81 -20.81 -26.22
CA GLN A 72 -1.72 -21.43 -26.99
C GLN A 72 -0.56 -21.92 -26.12
N ASP A 73 -0.66 -21.85 -24.78
CA ASP A 73 0.40 -22.28 -23.87
C ASP A 73 -0.17 -23.06 -22.69
N ASP A 74 0.54 -24.10 -22.23
CA ASP A 74 0.09 -24.99 -21.14
C ASP A 74 0.29 -24.35 -19.75
N THR A 75 0.59 -23.06 -19.69
CA THR A 75 0.97 -22.31 -18.48
C THR A 75 -0.10 -21.33 -18.02
N GLU A 76 -0.56 -21.47 -16.79
CA GLU A 76 -1.41 -20.44 -16.16
C GLU A 76 -0.60 -19.18 -15.85
N THR A 77 -1.14 -18.00 -16.17
CA THR A 77 -0.47 -16.71 -15.99
C THR A 77 -1.29 -15.80 -15.09
N VAL A 78 -0.63 -15.15 -14.13
CA VAL A 78 -1.21 -14.05 -13.36
C VAL A 78 -1.17 -12.78 -14.21
N MET A 79 -2.34 -12.24 -14.50
CA MET A 79 -2.55 -11.06 -15.34
C MET A 79 -2.89 -9.82 -14.49
N GLY A 80 -2.86 -8.66 -15.13
CA GLY A 80 -3.17 -7.39 -14.48
C GLY A 80 -2.58 -6.20 -15.24
N ARG A 81 -2.55 -5.04 -14.57
CA ARG A 81 -2.05 -3.78 -15.13
C ARG A 81 -0.82 -3.28 -14.37
N PRO A 82 0.27 -2.89 -15.06
CA PRO A 82 0.47 -2.95 -16.50
C PRO A 82 0.77 -4.39 -16.99
N LYS A 83 0.25 -4.76 -18.18
CA LYS A 83 0.33 -6.13 -18.74
C LYS A 83 1.74 -6.73 -18.79
N ARG A 84 2.77 -5.89 -18.95
CA ARG A 84 4.19 -6.31 -18.99
C ARG A 84 4.71 -6.91 -17.67
N LEU A 85 4.01 -6.71 -16.55
CA LEU A 85 4.39 -7.25 -15.24
C LEU A 85 3.76 -8.63 -14.96
N ARG A 86 2.94 -9.16 -15.88
CA ARG A 86 2.38 -10.51 -15.81
C ARG A 86 3.45 -11.58 -15.58
N PHE A 87 3.04 -12.72 -15.04
CA PHE A 87 3.96 -13.85 -14.84
C PHE A 87 3.28 -15.19 -14.78
N GLU A 88 4.02 -16.20 -15.23
CA GLU A 88 3.61 -17.58 -15.21
C GLU A 88 3.61 -18.14 -13.78
N LEU A 89 2.57 -18.92 -13.50
CA LEU A 89 2.51 -19.78 -12.34
C LEU A 89 3.38 -21.00 -12.55
N LYS A 90 3.91 -21.54 -11.46
CA LYS A 90 4.64 -22.80 -11.48
C LYS A 90 3.69 -23.94 -11.12
N GLN A 91 3.88 -25.08 -11.76
CA GLN A 91 3.16 -26.29 -11.42
C GLN A 91 4.03 -27.20 -10.54
N LYS A 92 3.41 -27.85 -9.56
CA LYS A 92 4.02 -28.92 -8.76
C LYS A 92 2.98 -30.00 -8.50
N ASP A 93 3.32 -31.25 -8.79
CA ASP A 93 2.44 -32.42 -8.58
C ASP A 93 1.05 -32.24 -9.23
N GLY A 94 1.01 -31.70 -10.45
CA GLY A 94 -0.23 -31.44 -11.18
C GLY A 94 -1.05 -30.24 -10.70
N ARG A 95 -0.59 -29.51 -9.68
CA ARG A 95 -1.29 -28.34 -9.10
C ARG A 95 -0.53 -27.04 -9.37
N TRP A 96 -1.27 -25.98 -9.70
CA TRP A 96 -0.70 -24.64 -9.81
C TRP A 96 -0.37 -24.09 -8.43
N MET A 97 0.85 -23.58 -8.30
CA MET A 97 1.33 -22.95 -7.08
C MET A 97 0.97 -21.46 -7.11
N LEU A 98 0.08 -21.05 -6.21
CA LEU A 98 -0.21 -19.64 -6.03
C LEU A 98 1.05 -18.90 -5.53
N PRO A 99 1.36 -17.69 -6.05
CA PRO A 99 2.46 -16.84 -5.62
C PRO A 99 2.15 -16.15 -4.27
N LEU A 100 1.58 -16.89 -3.33
CA LEU A 100 1.09 -16.42 -2.04
C LEU A 100 1.25 -17.54 -1.00
N ARG A 101 1.80 -17.19 0.16
CA ARG A 101 1.96 -18.08 1.31
C ARG A 101 1.58 -17.34 2.59
N PRO A 102 0.43 -17.66 3.21
CA PRO A 102 0.11 -17.18 4.55
C PRO A 102 1.14 -17.67 5.57
N ILE A 103 1.53 -16.81 6.51
CA ILE A 103 2.50 -17.11 7.57
C ILE A 103 1.83 -17.04 8.94
N LEU A 104 1.09 -15.95 9.18
CA LEU A 104 0.36 -15.72 10.42
C LEU A 104 -1.07 -15.29 10.08
N LEU A 105 -2.02 -15.89 10.77
CA LEU A 105 -3.41 -15.46 10.81
C LEU A 105 -3.88 -15.66 12.25
N GLY A 106 -4.03 -14.58 13.00
CA GLY A 106 -4.44 -14.65 14.40
C GLY A 106 -5.10 -13.36 14.85
N GLY A 107 -6.36 -13.43 15.25
CA GLY A 107 -7.14 -12.24 15.57
C GLY A 107 -7.18 -11.26 14.38
N ASP A 108 -6.73 -10.02 14.63
CA ASP A 108 -6.61 -8.95 13.65
C ASP A 108 -5.25 -8.91 12.92
N ASP A 109 -4.31 -9.78 13.28
CA ASP A 109 -3.00 -9.87 12.64
C ASP A 109 -3.01 -10.84 11.44
N LEU A 110 -2.59 -10.32 10.29
CA LEU A 110 -2.43 -11.08 9.05
C LEU A 110 -1.03 -10.84 8.46
N THR A 111 -0.25 -11.90 8.33
CA THR A 111 1.05 -11.87 7.65
C THR A 111 1.12 -12.90 6.55
N PHE A 112 1.52 -12.49 5.36
CA PHE A 112 1.75 -13.38 4.24
C PHE A 112 2.94 -12.95 3.39
N VAL A 113 3.44 -13.89 2.60
CA VAL A 113 4.52 -13.68 1.64
C VAL A 113 4.00 -13.94 0.24
N CYS A 114 4.37 -13.11 -0.73
CA CYS A 114 3.91 -13.24 -2.12
C CYS A 114 4.96 -12.82 -3.15
N ASP A 115 4.69 -13.00 -4.44
CA ASP A 115 5.49 -12.37 -5.50
C ASP A 115 5.49 -10.85 -5.29
N GLY A 116 6.68 -10.23 -5.34
CA GLY A 116 6.83 -8.81 -5.02
C GLY A 116 5.93 -7.89 -5.84
N ARG A 117 5.55 -8.30 -7.06
CA ARG A 117 4.74 -7.47 -7.95
C ARG A 117 3.31 -7.28 -7.50
N ILE A 118 2.73 -8.27 -6.84
CA ILE A 118 1.34 -8.24 -6.37
C ILE A 118 1.22 -7.80 -4.91
N ALA A 119 2.33 -7.56 -4.21
CA ALA A 119 2.34 -7.33 -2.77
C ALA A 119 1.49 -6.14 -2.32
N MET A 120 1.62 -4.99 -3.00
CA MET A 120 0.84 -3.79 -2.68
C MET A 120 -0.65 -3.97 -3.00
N ASP A 121 -0.95 -4.66 -4.10
CA ASP A 121 -2.31 -4.93 -4.55
C ASP A 121 -3.06 -5.85 -3.56
N LEU A 122 -2.38 -6.91 -3.10
CA LEU A 122 -2.91 -7.81 -2.07
C LEU A 122 -3.02 -7.11 -0.71
N ALA A 123 -2.08 -6.22 -0.35
CA ALA A 123 -2.16 -5.44 0.87
C ALA A 123 -3.38 -4.49 0.87
N GLU A 124 -3.59 -3.73 -0.21
CA GLU A 124 -4.79 -2.89 -0.39
C GLU A 124 -6.07 -3.71 -0.27
N THR A 125 -6.09 -4.91 -0.84
CA THR A 125 -7.26 -5.79 -0.83
C THR A 125 -7.64 -6.22 0.57
N ALA A 126 -6.66 -6.65 1.37
CA ALA A 126 -6.91 -7.01 2.75
C ALA A 126 -7.34 -5.78 3.57
N LEU A 127 -6.68 -4.63 3.42
CA LEU A 127 -7.07 -3.38 4.09
C LEU A 127 -8.49 -2.95 3.77
N GLY A 128 -8.97 -3.18 2.55
CA GLY A 128 -10.36 -2.89 2.15
C GLY A 128 -11.40 -3.75 2.89
N VAL A 129 -11.04 -4.96 3.30
CA VAL A 129 -11.91 -5.79 4.15
C VAL A 129 -11.99 -5.21 5.56
N PHE A 130 -10.86 -4.84 6.16
CA PHE A 130 -10.86 -4.16 7.46
C PHE A 130 -11.62 -2.84 7.42
N GLU A 131 -11.48 -2.05 6.35
CA GLU A 131 -12.17 -0.78 6.18
C GLU A 131 -13.72 -0.91 6.18
N THR A 132 -14.27 -2.06 5.77
CA THR A 132 -15.71 -2.21 5.53
C THR A 132 -16.43 -3.13 6.50
N SER A 133 -15.70 -3.92 7.29
CA SER A 133 -16.26 -4.90 8.23
C SER A 133 -16.42 -4.33 9.65
N PRO A 134 -17.66 -4.11 10.14
CA PRO A 134 -17.88 -3.77 11.54
C PRO A 134 -17.78 -5.01 12.43
N ILE A 135 -17.31 -4.80 13.66
CA ILE A 135 -17.24 -5.82 14.70
C ILE A 135 -18.37 -5.58 15.72
N PRO A 136 -19.19 -6.59 16.05
CA PRO A 136 -20.23 -6.47 17.07
C PRO A 136 -19.67 -5.87 18.36
N HIS A 137 -20.37 -4.91 18.94
CA HIS A 137 -20.03 -4.23 20.21
C HIS A 137 -18.74 -3.38 20.22
N LEU A 138 -17.79 -3.60 19.30
CA LEU A 138 -16.53 -2.86 19.20
C LEU A 138 -16.55 -1.82 18.07
N GLY A 139 -17.55 -1.86 17.19
CA GLY A 139 -17.69 -0.93 16.07
C GLY A 139 -16.72 -1.23 14.93
N LYS A 140 -16.30 -0.20 14.21
CA LYS A 140 -15.38 -0.35 13.07
C LYS A 140 -13.97 -0.68 13.57
N ILE A 141 -13.31 -1.69 12.99
CA ILE A 141 -11.88 -1.95 13.20
C ILE A 141 -11.14 -1.67 11.91
N THR A 142 -10.27 -0.67 11.91
CA THR A 142 -9.38 -0.40 10.77
C THR A 142 -8.03 -1.07 10.98
N ALA A 143 -7.20 -1.14 9.94
CA ALA A 143 -5.88 -1.77 10.02
C ALA A 143 -4.81 -0.96 9.28
N CYS A 144 -3.56 -1.20 9.63
CA CYS A 144 -2.42 -0.71 8.88
C CYS A 144 -1.69 -1.86 8.21
N ALA A 145 -1.04 -1.58 7.07
CA ALA A 145 -0.21 -2.53 6.37
C ALA A 145 1.20 -1.99 6.19
N GLY A 146 2.17 -2.87 6.40
CA GLY A 146 3.57 -2.66 6.03
C GLY A 146 4.02 -3.70 5.01
N VAL A 147 4.62 -3.25 3.92
CA VAL A 147 5.06 -4.12 2.81
C VAL A 147 6.56 -3.98 2.56
N ALA A 148 7.31 -5.04 2.80
CA ALA A 148 8.73 -5.12 2.45
C ALA A 148 8.92 -5.95 1.18
N VAL A 149 9.32 -5.31 0.08
CA VAL A 149 9.68 -5.99 -1.18
C VAL A 149 11.19 -6.13 -1.27
N VAL A 150 11.67 -7.36 -1.17
CA VAL A 150 13.10 -7.71 -1.02
C VAL A 150 13.50 -8.76 -2.04
N ARG A 151 14.80 -9.04 -2.20
CA ARG A 151 15.25 -10.18 -3.03
C ARG A 151 14.84 -11.50 -2.39
N VAL A 152 14.56 -12.52 -3.20
CA VAL A 152 14.16 -13.87 -2.74
C VAL A 152 15.11 -14.54 -1.73
N HIS A 153 16.40 -14.19 -1.74
CA HIS A 153 17.40 -14.73 -0.81
C HIS A 153 17.61 -13.86 0.44
N ALA A 154 16.86 -12.77 0.59
CA ALA A 154 16.93 -11.96 1.80
C ALA A 154 16.43 -12.77 3.00
N PRO A 155 17.09 -12.68 4.18
CA PRO A 155 16.62 -13.37 5.37
C PRO A 155 15.19 -12.96 5.75
N PHE A 156 14.27 -13.93 5.82
CA PHE A 156 12.86 -13.67 6.10
C PHE A 156 12.65 -12.84 7.36
N ALA A 157 13.35 -13.17 8.45
CA ALA A 157 13.24 -12.44 9.72
C ALA A 157 13.47 -10.93 9.57
N ARG A 158 14.43 -10.52 8.72
CA ARG A 158 14.73 -9.09 8.47
C ARG A 158 13.68 -8.43 7.59
N ALA A 159 13.16 -9.18 6.62
CA ALA A 159 12.08 -8.68 5.76
C ALA A 159 10.78 -8.49 6.55
N TYR A 160 10.48 -9.43 7.45
CA TYR A 160 9.36 -9.32 8.39
C TYR A 160 9.54 -8.15 9.37
N GLU A 161 10.71 -8.03 10.02
CA GLU A 161 11.00 -6.89 10.90
C GLU A 161 10.83 -5.54 10.19
N LEU A 162 11.22 -5.46 8.91
CA LEU A 162 10.98 -4.26 8.12
C LEU A 162 9.49 -4.03 7.83
N ALA A 163 8.74 -5.07 7.45
CA ALA A 163 7.30 -4.99 7.22
C ALA A 163 6.56 -4.55 8.49
N ASP A 164 6.92 -5.09 9.65
CA ASP A 164 6.40 -4.68 10.95
C ASP A 164 6.69 -3.19 11.26
N LYS A 165 7.94 -2.75 11.10
CA LYS A 165 8.30 -1.33 11.29
C LYS A 165 7.56 -0.38 10.33
N LEU A 166 7.29 -0.81 9.10
CA LEU A 166 6.50 -0.06 8.13
C LEU A 166 5.03 0.00 8.54
N CYS A 167 4.45 -1.10 9.01
CA CYS A 167 3.09 -1.15 9.57
C CYS A 167 2.98 -0.17 10.76
N ALA A 168 3.93 -0.23 11.69
CA ALA A 168 4.02 0.71 12.80
C ALA A 168 4.20 2.17 12.34
N SER A 169 4.94 2.43 11.26
CA SER A 169 5.03 3.77 10.67
C SER A 169 3.69 4.25 10.14
N ALA A 170 2.91 3.38 9.50
CA ALA A 170 1.56 3.71 9.03
C ALA A 170 0.60 4.00 10.20
N LYS A 171 0.67 3.19 11.27
CA LYS A 171 -0.09 3.42 12.52
C LYS A 171 0.24 4.79 13.14
N ARG A 172 1.53 5.14 13.23
CA ARG A 172 1.96 6.46 13.75
C ARG A 172 1.39 7.63 12.94
N MET A 173 1.24 7.46 11.62
CA MET A 173 0.69 8.50 10.74
C MET A 173 -0.81 8.73 10.99
N LEU A 174 -1.57 7.66 11.27
CA LEU A 174 -3.01 7.75 11.48
C LEU A 174 -3.42 8.39 12.82
N LYS A 175 -2.59 8.27 13.87
CA LYS A 175 -2.96 8.73 15.23
C LYS A 175 -4.36 8.20 15.62
N GLU A 176 -5.24 9.05 16.15
CA GLU A 176 -6.61 8.74 16.57
C GLU A 176 -7.63 8.67 15.41
N LYS A 177 -7.20 8.65 14.15
CA LYS A 177 -8.11 8.53 13.01
C LYS A 177 -8.47 7.08 12.74
N ASP A 178 -9.77 6.77 12.74
CA ASP A 178 -10.31 5.47 12.30
C ASP A 178 -10.23 5.32 10.77
N ASP A 179 -9.02 5.08 10.26
CA ASP A 179 -8.77 4.81 8.84
C ASP A 179 -7.78 3.66 8.64
N CYS A 180 -7.64 3.19 7.41
CA CYS A 180 -6.61 2.25 7.00
C CYS A 180 -5.41 2.98 6.37
N ALA A 181 -4.20 2.44 6.53
CA ALA A 181 -3.00 3.02 5.92
C ALA A 181 -2.03 1.94 5.42
N LEU A 182 -1.22 2.31 4.43
CA LEU A 182 -0.23 1.46 3.78
C LEU A 182 1.12 2.18 3.74
N ASP A 183 2.17 1.46 4.15
CA ASP A 183 3.56 1.85 3.97
C ASP A 183 4.35 0.73 3.30
N TRP A 184 5.38 1.09 2.54
CA TRP A 184 6.20 0.09 1.86
C TRP A 184 7.66 0.51 1.69
N HIS A 185 8.52 -0.49 1.55
CA HIS A 185 9.91 -0.32 1.15
C HIS A 185 10.30 -1.37 0.11
N ILE A 186 11.11 -0.96 -0.86
CA ILE A 186 11.62 -1.82 -1.93
C ILE A 186 13.14 -1.76 -1.87
N GLY A 187 13.78 -2.86 -1.51
CA GLY A 187 15.23 -2.87 -1.39
C GLY A 187 15.77 -3.86 -0.37
N ALA A 188 16.98 -3.58 0.13
CA ALA A 188 17.66 -4.43 1.08
C ALA A 188 17.31 -4.04 2.52
N CYS A 189 16.99 -5.03 3.36
CA CYS A 189 16.83 -4.84 4.80
C CYS A 189 18.20 -4.81 5.48
N ARG A 190 18.68 -3.62 5.87
CA ARG A 190 19.94 -3.48 6.62
C ARG A 190 19.69 -3.74 8.12
N PRO A 191 20.55 -4.51 8.80
CA PRO A 191 20.42 -4.74 10.24
C PRO A 191 20.40 -3.42 11.02
N GLY A 192 19.45 -3.29 11.96
CA GLY A 192 19.35 -2.11 12.83
C GLY A 192 18.89 -0.82 12.15
N GLU A 193 18.61 -0.83 10.84
CA GLU A 193 18.12 0.36 10.13
C GLU A 193 16.66 0.63 10.52
N THR A 194 16.35 1.91 10.77
CA THR A 194 15.00 2.39 11.04
C THR A 194 14.33 2.86 9.75
N VAL A 195 12.99 2.89 9.72
CA VAL A 195 12.24 3.41 8.55
C VAL A 195 12.59 4.88 8.31
N GLU A 196 12.76 5.66 9.37
CA GLU A 196 13.21 7.05 9.32
C GLU A 196 14.63 7.14 8.74
N GLY A 197 15.55 6.26 9.14
CA GLY A 197 16.91 6.21 8.60
C GLY A 197 16.95 5.88 7.11
N ILE A 198 16.09 4.97 6.64
CA ILE A 198 15.90 4.71 5.20
C ILE A 198 15.44 5.98 4.50
N ARG A 199 14.43 6.67 5.06
CA ARG A 199 13.85 7.90 4.48
C ARG A 199 14.84 9.05 4.39
N GLU A 200 15.60 9.28 5.44
CA GLU A 200 16.66 10.30 5.45
C GLU A 200 17.74 9.99 4.39
N ARG A 201 18.11 8.72 4.23
CA ARG A 201 19.16 8.31 3.30
C ARG A 201 18.72 8.31 1.84
N GLN A 202 17.49 7.90 1.54
CA GLN A 202 17.04 7.64 0.16
C GLN A 202 16.04 8.66 -0.37
N TYR A 203 15.26 9.28 0.52
CA TYR A 203 14.13 10.13 0.17
C TYR A 203 14.26 11.54 0.75
N ARG A 204 15.49 12.02 0.94
CA ARG A 204 15.78 13.41 1.29
C ARG A 204 16.80 14.02 0.34
N ALA A 205 16.50 15.21 -0.19
CA ALA A 205 17.42 15.97 -1.02
C ALA A 205 17.15 17.46 -0.87
N ASN A 206 18.22 18.27 -0.72
CA ASN A 206 18.13 19.73 -0.65
C ASN A 206 17.07 20.21 0.36
N GLY A 207 17.05 19.59 1.55
CA GLY A 207 16.08 19.89 2.63
C GLY A 207 14.70 19.25 2.47
N ARG A 208 14.32 18.77 1.27
CA ARG A 208 12.98 18.32 0.91
C ARG A 208 12.77 16.82 1.08
N ARG A 209 11.52 16.42 1.26
CA ARG A 209 11.11 15.00 1.33
C ARG A 209 10.68 14.52 -0.05
N LEU A 210 11.32 13.47 -0.53
CA LEU A 210 11.04 12.87 -1.83
C LEU A 210 10.00 11.74 -1.77
N THR A 211 9.33 11.56 -0.63
CA THR A 211 8.31 10.54 -0.40
C THR A 211 7.17 11.12 0.43
N CYS A 212 5.96 10.69 0.15
CA CYS A 212 4.78 10.99 0.95
C CYS A 212 4.34 9.81 1.84
N ARG A 213 5.04 8.66 1.77
CA ARG A 213 4.78 7.51 2.62
C ARG A 213 4.84 7.86 4.12
N PRO A 214 3.99 7.23 4.97
CA PRO A 214 2.90 6.29 4.63
C PRO A 214 1.70 6.97 3.95
N TYR A 215 0.86 6.20 3.26
CA TYR A 215 -0.37 6.70 2.65
C TYR A 215 -1.62 6.18 3.38
N ARG A 216 -2.61 7.04 3.61
CA ARG A 216 -3.98 6.59 3.93
C ARG A 216 -4.53 5.78 2.77
N LEU A 217 -5.38 4.79 3.02
CA LEU A 217 -6.00 4.01 1.95
C LEU A 217 -6.82 4.91 1.02
N GLY A 218 -7.62 5.80 1.63
CA GLY A 218 -8.55 6.68 0.94
C GLY A 218 -9.81 5.95 0.50
N SER A 219 -10.93 6.66 0.36
CA SER A 219 -12.18 6.05 -0.10
C SER A 219 -12.24 5.98 -1.63
N GLU A 220 -11.76 7.01 -2.32
CA GLU A 220 -11.88 7.16 -3.77
C GLU A 220 -10.58 7.65 -4.42
N LYS A 221 -10.49 7.49 -5.76
CA LYS A 221 -9.30 7.90 -6.54
C LYS A 221 -9.09 9.41 -6.61
N ASP A 222 -10.13 10.19 -6.32
CA ASP A 222 -10.09 11.66 -6.30
C ASP A 222 -9.65 12.22 -4.93
N GLU A 223 -9.61 11.37 -3.89
CA GLU A 223 -9.12 11.78 -2.57
C GLU A 223 -7.59 11.92 -2.60
N THR A 224 -7.13 13.14 -2.84
CA THR A 224 -5.70 13.47 -2.96
C THR A 224 -4.90 13.05 -1.72
N GLU A 225 -3.60 12.77 -1.90
CA GLU A 225 -2.70 12.34 -0.80
C GLU A 225 -3.04 10.96 -0.19
N THR A 226 -3.79 10.12 -0.90
CA THR A 226 -4.11 8.74 -0.51
C THR A 226 -3.46 7.71 -1.43
N TRP A 227 -3.47 6.44 -1.00
CA TRP A 227 -3.06 5.30 -1.80
C TRP A 227 -3.91 5.18 -3.06
N ARG A 228 -5.25 5.23 -2.96
CA ARG A 228 -6.14 5.12 -4.13
C ARG A 228 -5.94 6.25 -5.15
N TRP A 229 -5.57 7.46 -4.71
CA TRP A 229 -5.16 8.52 -5.64
C TRP A 229 -3.78 8.24 -6.26
N LEU A 230 -2.80 7.77 -5.49
CA LEU A 230 -1.48 7.41 -6.01
C LEU A 230 -1.58 6.30 -7.07
N SER A 231 -2.22 5.19 -6.73
CA SER A 231 -2.36 4.01 -7.58
C SER A 231 -3.33 4.26 -8.74
N GLY A 232 -4.51 4.82 -8.45
CA GLY A 232 -5.57 5.02 -9.43
C GLY A 232 -5.38 6.23 -10.34
N THR A 233 -4.97 7.37 -9.78
CA THR A 233 -4.90 8.64 -10.51
C THR A 233 -3.50 8.94 -11.03
N LEU A 234 -2.48 8.91 -10.16
CA LEU A 234 -1.11 9.25 -10.56
C LEU A 234 -0.45 8.14 -11.40
N LEU A 235 -0.74 6.86 -11.13
CA LEU A 235 -0.18 5.76 -11.91
C LEU A 235 -1.09 5.36 -13.09
N ASP A 236 -2.36 5.11 -12.84
CA ASP A 236 -3.21 4.36 -13.77
C ASP A 236 -4.30 5.17 -14.49
N SER A 237 -4.38 6.49 -14.30
CA SER A 237 -5.34 7.32 -15.04
C SER A 237 -5.05 7.34 -16.54
N LYS A 238 -6.09 7.14 -17.36
CA LYS A 238 -5.97 7.16 -18.83
C LYS A 238 -5.53 8.52 -19.40
N THR A 239 -5.73 9.60 -18.66
CA THR A 239 -5.45 10.97 -19.12
C THR A 239 -4.12 11.50 -18.58
N VAL A 240 -3.83 11.25 -17.30
CA VAL A 240 -2.69 11.86 -16.58
C VAL A 240 -1.81 10.85 -15.84
N GLY A 241 -2.13 9.55 -15.90
CA GLY A 241 -1.40 8.50 -15.20
C GLY A 241 -0.05 8.20 -15.84
N LEU A 242 0.97 7.94 -15.03
CA LEU A 242 2.34 7.71 -15.50
C LEU A 242 2.52 6.38 -16.26
N ARG A 243 1.63 5.40 -16.07
CA ARG A 243 1.65 4.10 -16.76
C ARG A 243 0.79 4.07 -18.02
N GLU A 244 -0.12 5.03 -18.15
CA GLU A 244 -1.17 5.05 -19.17
C GLU A 244 -1.09 6.34 -20.00
N GLY A 245 -1.95 6.48 -21.01
CA GLY A 245 -2.09 7.71 -21.80
C GLY A 245 -0.76 8.23 -22.40
N ALA A 246 -0.59 9.55 -22.41
CA ALA A 246 0.55 10.21 -23.05
C ALA A 246 1.91 9.90 -22.37
N TRP A 247 1.91 9.61 -21.06
CA TRP A 247 3.14 9.28 -20.34
C TRP A 247 3.68 7.90 -20.71
N SER A 248 2.80 6.94 -21.02
CA SER A 248 3.18 5.58 -21.44
C SER A 248 4.05 5.57 -22.71
N GLU A 249 3.78 6.49 -23.65
CA GLU A 249 4.51 6.66 -24.91
C GLU A 249 5.86 7.38 -24.72
N ARG A 250 6.09 8.01 -23.56
CA ARG A 250 7.23 8.91 -23.29
C ARG A 250 8.04 8.45 -22.08
N ARG A 251 8.40 7.16 -22.04
CA ARG A 251 9.17 6.55 -20.94
C ARG A 251 10.49 7.25 -20.62
N ASN A 252 11.13 7.88 -21.59
CA ASN A 252 12.34 8.68 -21.37
C ASN A 252 12.07 9.90 -20.45
N LYS A 253 10.94 10.58 -20.62
CA LYS A 253 10.53 11.70 -19.76
C LYS A 253 10.17 11.22 -18.36
N VAL A 254 9.45 10.10 -18.26
CA VAL A 254 9.12 9.48 -16.96
C VAL A 254 10.40 9.12 -16.18
N LYS A 255 11.42 8.61 -16.87
CA LYS A 255 12.73 8.28 -16.28
C LYS A 255 13.58 9.50 -15.89
N ALA A 256 13.23 10.72 -16.33
CA ALA A 256 13.93 11.94 -15.95
C ALA A 256 13.47 12.50 -14.60
N PHE A 257 12.23 12.19 -14.15
CA PHE A 257 11.69 12.69 -12.89
C PHE A 257 12.57 12.44 -11.65
N PRO A 258 13.25 11.29 -11.46
CA PRO A 258 14.09 11.08 -10.28
C PRO A 258 15.20 12.12 -10.09
N GLU A 259 15.75 12.66 -11.18
CA GLU A 259 16.77 13.70 -11.14
C GLU A 259 16.11 15.07 -10.93
N LEU A 260 15.08 15.39 -11.72
CA LEU A 260 14.34 16.67 -11.63
C LEU A 260 13.78 16.93 -10.24
N VAL A 261 13.20 15.90 -9.60
CA VAL A 261 12.59 16.01 -8.28
C VAL A 261 13.65 16.21 -7.19
N ARG A 262 14.88 15.69 -7.37
CA ARG A 262 16.01 15.95 -6.45
C ARG A 262 16.52 17.39 -6.56
N GLU A 263 16.54 17.93 -7.77
CA GLU A 263 16.89 19.34 -8.01
C GLU A 263 15.85 20.28 -7.40
N GLY A 264 14.56 19.98 -7.59
CA GLY A 264 13.47 20.63 -6.88
C GLY A 264 12.28 21.01 -7.77
N PRO A 265 11.27 21.69 -7.19
CA PRO A 265 10.01 22.01 -7.86
C PRO A 265 10.19 22.87 -9.12
N ASP A 266 11.15 23.79 -9.14
CA ASP A 266 11.37 24.67 -10.30
C ASP A 266 11.92 23.90 -11.50
N SER A 267 12.80 22.91 -11.26
CA SER A 267 13.32 22.02 -12.31
C SER A 267 12.20 21.16 -12.91
N VAL A 268 11.34 20.59 -12.06
CA VAL A 268 10.17 19.84 -12.52
C VAL A 268 9.20 20.73 -13.30
N GLN A 269 8.92 21.94 -12.82
CA GLN A 269 8.04 22.88 -13.50
C GLN A 269 8.58 23.26 -14.88
N ALA A 270 9.86 23.64 -14.98
CA ALA A 270 10.50 23.98 -16.25
C ALA A 270 10.47 22.81 -17.25
N ALA A 271 10.74 21.59 -16.78
CA ALA A 271 10.67 20.38 -17.61
C ALA A 271 9.24 20.12 -18.11
N LEU A 272 8.22 20.25 -17.24
CA LEU A 272 6.82 20.08 -17.61
C LEU A 272 6.38 21.13 -18.63
N GLU A 273 6.76 22.40 -18.45
CA GLU A 273 6.47 23.47 -19.41
C GLU A 273 7.10 23.19 -20.78
N ALA A 274 8.37 22.80 -20.82
CA ALA A 274 9.06 22.42 -22.05
C ALA A 274 8.40 21.21 -22.73
N TRP A 275 8.00 20.20 -21.96
CA TRP A 275 7.36 19.00 -22.49
C TRP A 275 5.94 19.25 -23.01
N LYS A 276 5.19 20.16 -22.38
CA LYS A 276 3.84 20.58 -22.80
C LYS A 276 3.83 21.28 -24.15
N VAL A 277 4.93 21.97 -24.53
CA VAL A 277 5.09 22.55 -25.89
C VAL A 277 5.09 21.46 -26.96
N VAL A 278 5.73 20.32 -26.66
CA VAL A 278 5.81 19.18 -27.60
C VAL A 278 4.54 18.34 -27.60
N ASP A 279 3.95 18.11 -26.42
CA ASP A 279 2.68 17.38 -26.29
C ASP A 279 1.88 17.94 -25.12
N LYS A 280 0.79 18.65 -25.43
CA LYS A 280 -0.09 19.30 -24.44
C LYS A 280 -0.74 18.33 -23.46
N ARG A 281 -0.77 17.03 -23.79
CA ARG A 281 -1.33 15.97 -22.93
C ARG A 281 -0.40 15.55 -21.80
N LEU A 282 0.89 15.94 -21.84
CA LEU A 282 1.86 15.63 -20.78
C LEU A 282 1.65 16.54 -19.57
N GLN A 283 0.69 16.17 -18.73
CA GLN A 283 0.34 16.88 -17.51
C GLN A 283 0.32 15.91 -16.32
N LEU A 284 0.69 16.41 -15.15
CA LEU A 284 0.51 15.69 -13.89
C LEU A 284 -0.89 16.00 -13.32
N PRO A 285 -1.50 15.08 -12.55
CA PRO A 285 -2.77 15.33 -11.88
C PRO A 285 -2.68 16.43 -10.81
N GLN A 286 -3.81 17.07 -10.51
CA GLN A 286 -3.92 17.89 -9.30
C GLN A 286 -3.81 17.01 -8.04
N PRO A 287 -3.20 17.53 -6.95
CA PRO A 287 -2.75 18.91 -6.76
C PRO A 287 -1.30 19.18 -7.19
N ILE A 288 -0.60 18.17 -7.75
CA ILE A 288 0.83 18.29 -8.10
C ILE A 288 1.09 18.79 -9.54
N ALA A 289 0.04 19.24 -10.23
CA ALA A 289 0.06 19.53 -11.68
C ALA A 289 1.09 20.59 -12.10
N ARG A 290 1.44 21.50 -11.18
CA ARG A 290 2.34 22.62 -11.42
C ARG A 290 3.80 22.20 -11.43
N ASN A 291 4.25 21.54 -10.38
CA ASN A 291 5.68 21.31 -10.12
C ASN A 291 5.98 19.92 -9.55
N GLY A 292 5.01 19.02 -9.46
CA GLY A 292 5.22 17.66 -8.94
C GLY A 292 5.27 17.55 -7.41
N PHE A 293 5.09 18.64 -6.66
CA PHE A 293 5.06 18.65 -5.20
C PHE A 293 3.66 19.02 -4.70
N PHE A 294 3.31 18.55 -3.51
CA PHE A 294 2.14 19.05 -2.80
C PHE A 294 2.44 20.47 -2.31
N ASP A 295 1.51 21.41 -2.58
CA ASP A 295 1.59 22.76 -2.04
C ASP A 295 1.32 22.71 -0.53
N ASP A 296 2.26 23.23 0.26
CA ASP A 296 2.22 23.18 1.73
C ASP A 296 1.24 24.23 2.30
N THR A 297 -0.03 24.14 1.90
CA THR A 297 -1.09 25.06 2.36
C THR A 297 -1.70 24.64 3.69
N ARG A 298 -1.29 23.48 4.24
CA ARG A 298 -1.88 22.93 5.48
C ARG A 298 -1.26 23.46 6.77
N THR A 299 -0.14 24.16 6.71
CA THR A 299 0.51 24.74 7.90
C THR A 299 1.40 25.92 7.52
N PRO A 300 0.97 27.19 7.73
CA PRO A 300 1.72 28.39 7.33
C PRO A 300 3.00 28.65 8.16
N LEU A 301 3.47 27.67 8.93
CA LEU A 301 4.58 27.79 9.88
C LEU A 301 5.69 26.74 9.68
N ILE A 302 5.58 25.88 8.67
CA ILE A 302 6.66 24.94 8.34
C ILE A 302 7.54 25.57 7.27
N ASP A 303 8.83 25.61 7.56
CA ASP A 303 9.90 26.10 6.68
C ASP A 303 9.74 25.48 5.27
N ALA A 304 10.08 26.24 4.22
CA ALA A 304 9.95 25.84 2.81
C ALA A 304 10.67 24.51 2.47
N SER A 305 11.45 23.99 3.44
CA SER A 305 12.05 22.67 3.50
C SER A 305 11.08 21.47 3.57
N ASP A 306 9.81 21.59 4.00
CA ASP A 306 8.94 20.38 4.17
C ASP A 306 8.07 20.02 2.95
N ARG A 307 8.35 20.62 1.78
CA ARG A 307 7.71 20.19 0.53
C ARG A 307 7.96 18.71 0.28
N ARG A 308 6.87 18.00 0.00
CA ARG A 308 6.88 16.56 -0.32
C ARG A 308 6.30 16.27 -1.70
N THR A 309 6.77 15.19 -2.30
CA THR A 309 6.34 14.74 -3.63
C THR A 309 5.99 13.26 -3.63
N PRO A 310 4.92 12.85 -4.33
CA PRO A 310 4.58 11.45 -4.52
C PRO A 310 5.29 10.84 -5.74
N LEU A 311 6.08 11.62 -6.50
CA LEU A 311 6.62 11.17 -7.78
C LEU A 311 7.61 10.03 -7.63
N ILE A 312 8.53 10.07 -6.65
CA ILE A 312 9.45 8.94 -6.44
C ILE A 312 8.68 7.70 -6.00
N ASP A 313 7.69 7.84 -5.12
CA ASP A 313 6.83 6.74 -4.67
C ASP A 313 6.12 6.09 -5.87
N ALA A 314 5.55 6.88 -6.79
CA ALA A 314 4.94 6.38 -8.02
C ALA A 314 5.96 5.70 -8.94
N LEU A 315 7.14 6.30 -9.13
CA LEU A 315 8.18 5.77 -10.01
C LEU A 315 8.75 4.45 -9.51
N GLU A 316 8.86 4.24 -8.20
CA GLU A 316 9.24 2.96 -7.62
C GLU A 316 8.22 1.85 -7.93
N LEU A 317 6.93 2.20 -7.95
CA LEU A 317 5.85 1.28 -8.26
C LEU A 317 5.71 1.04 -9.77
N ILE A 318 6.17 1.96 -10.64
CA ILE A 318 5.87 1.92 -12.08
C ILE A 318 6.29 0.61 -12.75
N ASP A 319 7.44 0.07 -12.33
CA ASP A 319 8.10 -1.11 -12.89
C ASP A 319 7.96 -2.36 -12.02
N MET A 320 7.17 -2.30 -10.95
CA MET A 320 7.06 -3.42 -10.01
C MET A 320 5.64 -3.72 -9.57
N HIS A 321 4.78 -2.73 -9.34
CA HIS A 321 3.43 -3.01 -8.84
C HIS A 321 2.45 -3.40 -9.97
N LEU A 322 2.01 -4.66 -9.95
CA LEU A 322 0.97 -5.23 -10.80
C LEU A 322 -0.38 -5.16 -10.07
N VAL A 323 -1.33 -4.41 -10.64
CA VAL A 323 -2.70 -4.30 -10.16
C VAL A 323 -3.53 -5.44 -10.74
N LEU A 324 -4.15 -6.23 -9.88
CA LEU A 324 -4.97 -7.39 -10.22
C LEU A 324 -6.43 -6.96 -10.49
N ASP A 325 -6.64 -6.14 -11.51
CA ASP A 325 -7.98 -5.70 -11.90
C ASP A 325 -8.71 -6.72 -12.76
N ALA A 326 -10.02 -6.86 -12.56
CA ALA A 326 -10.87 -7.54 -13.53
C ALA A 326 -10.81 -6.82 -14.89
N PRO A 327 -10.75 -7.55 -16.01
CA PRO A 327 -10.68 -6.98 -17.35
C PRO A 327 -11.86 -6.05 -17.70
#